data_AF-A0A5C9B9A0-F1
#
_entry.id   AF-A0A5C9B9A0-F1
#
_cell.length_a   1.000
_cell.length_b   1.000
_cell.length_c   1.000
_cell.angle_alpha   90.00
_cell.angle_beta   90.00
_cell.angle_gamma   90.00
#
_symmetry.space_group_name_H-M   'P 1'
#
loop_
_entity.id
_entity.type
_entity.pdbx_description
1 polymer ?
#
loop_
_entity_poly.entity_id
_entity_poly.type
_entity_poly.pdbx_seq_one_letter_code
_entity_poly.pdbx_strand_id
1 'polypeptide(L)'
;MTEQKATNVTWHDHSVTRDERCKLMGHKGCILWFTGLSACGKSTIANAVDRKLHDAGVHTFVLDGDNTPTPESSRQPRSSRRTSPTATKSEP
;
A
#
# COMPACT_ATOMS: atom_id res chain seq x y z
N MET A 1 -24.21 19.20 -28.20
CA MET A 1 -23.21 18.72 -27.22
C MET A 1 -21.89 18.61 -27.96
N THR A 2 -20.98 19.54 -27.72
CA THR A 2 -19.69 19.64 -28.43
C THR A 2 -18.72 18.62 -27.86
N GLU A 3 -18.31 17.66 -28.68
CA GLU A 3 -17.38 16.59 -28.32
C GLU A 3 -15.95 17.17 -28.33
N GLN A 4 -15.41 17.44 -27.14
CA GLN A 4 -14.01 17.85 -26.97
C GLN A 4 -13.11 16.61 -27.12
N LYS A 5 -12.62 16.37 -28.33
CA LYS A 5 -11.60 15.34 -28.59
C LYS A 5 -10.24 15.90 -28.20
N ALA A 6 -9.60 15.33 -27.18
CA ALA A 6 -8.26 15.72 -26.76
C ALA A 6 -7.26 15.42 -27.90
N THR A 7 -6.82 16.46 -28.62
CA THR A 7 -6.00 16.36 -29.83
C THR A 7 -4.51 16.08 -29.54
N ASN A 8 -4.10 16.03 -28.27
CA ASN A 8 -2.69 15.95 -27.87
C ASN A 8 -2.43 14.79 -26.88
N VAL A 9 -2.88 13.59 -27.24
CA VAL A 9 -2.54 12.36 -26.52
C VAL A 9 -1.62 11.55 -27.41
N THR A 10 -0.31 11.72 -27.22
CA THR A 10 0.70 10.82 -27.79
C THR A 10 0.85 9.62 -26.87
N TRP A 11 0.50 8.44 -27.38
CA TRP A 11 0.79 7.19 -26.69
C TRP A 11 2.30 7.00 -26.65
N HIS A 12 2.87 7.00 -25.44
CA HIS A 12 4.25 6.60 -25.24
C HIS A 12 4.27 5.11 -24.98
N ASP A 13 4.95 4.35 -25.84
CA ASP A 13 5.19 2.94 -25.58
C ASP A 13 6.00 2.79 -24.29
N HIS A 14 5.47 1.97 -23.37
CA HIS A 14 6.19 1.63 -22.16
C HIS A 14 7.37 0.72 -22.52
N SER A 15 8.56 1.06 -22.03
CA SER A 15 9.78 0.26 -22.23
C SER A 15 9.67 -1.16 -21.67
N VAL A 16 8.73 -1.40 -20.74
CA VAL A 16 8.42 -2.73 -20.21
C VAL A 16 6.96 -3.07 -20.50
N THR A 17 6.78 -4.10 -21.31
CA THR A 17 5.48 -4.61 -21.71
C THR A 17 4.74 -5.26 -20.54
N ARG A 18 3.43 -5.47 -20.70
CA ARG A 18 2.62 -6.23 -19.74
C ARG A 18 3.13 -7.67 -19.60
N ASP A 19 3.50 -8.30 -20.71
CA ASP A 19 3.92 -9.70 -20.73
C ASP A 19 5.27 -9.92 -20.05
N GLU A 20 6.22 -9.00 -20.23
CA GLU A 20 7.49 -9.02 -19.49
C GLU A 20 7.28 -8.92 -17.98
N ARG A 21 6.39 -8.01 -17.53
CA ARG A 21 6.02 -7.92 -16.11
C ARG A 21 5.35 -9.20 -15.60
N CYS A 22 4.43 -9.78 -16.37
CA CYS A 22 3.76 -11.02 -15.97
C CYS A 22 4.74 -12.20 -15.90
N LYS A 23 5.69 -12.29 -16.84
CA LYS A 23 6.76 -13.30 -16.83
C LYS A 23 7.66 -13.15 -15.61
N LEU A 24 8.05 -11.92 -15.27
CA LEU A 24 8.89 -11.64 -14.10
C LEU A 24 8.17 -11.99 -12.79
N MET A 25 6.88 -11.69 -12.69
CA MET A 25 6.09 -11.92 -11.46
C MET A 25 5.49 -13.34 -11.36
N GLY A 26 5.50 -14.11 -12.46
CA GLY A 26 4.92 -15.45 -12.50
C GLY A 26 3.38 -15.51 -12.52
N HIS A 27 2.70 -14.37 -12.61
CA HIS A 27 1.23 -14.28 -12.63
C HIS A 27 0.74 -13.08 -13.44
N LYS A 28 -0.54 -13.11 -13.83
CA LYS A 28 -1.20 -11.97 -14.50
C LYS A 28 -1.66 -10.96 -13.45
N GLY A 29 -1.35 -9.69 -13.67
CA GLY A 29 -1.91 -8.60 -12.87
C GLY A 29 -3.43 -8.49 -13.03
N CYS A 30 -4.14 -8.27 -11.93
CA CYS A 30 -5.57 -8.00 -11.88
C CYS A 30 -5.86 -6.89 -10.86
N ILE A 31 -7.05 -6.28 -10.97
CA ILE A 31 -7.53 -5.25 -10.04
C ILE A 31 -8.83 -5.76 -9.42
N LEU A 32 -8.88 -5.80 -8.10
CA LEU A 32 -10.07 -6.12 -7.33
C LEU A 32 -10.64 -4.81 -6.77
N TRP A 33 -11.82 -4.43 -7.24
CA TRP A 33 -12.45 -3.16 -6.88
C TRP A 33 -13.63 -3.40 -5.94
N PHE A 34 -13.43 -3.16 -4.64
CA PHE A 34 -14.48 -3.29 -3.63
C PHE A 34 -15.33 -2.02 -3.55
N THR A 35 -16.63 -2.12 -3.84
CA THR A 35 -17.61 -1.03 -3.66
C THR A 35 -18.63 -1.39 -2.60
N GLY A 36 -19.25 -0.35 -2.01
CA GLY A 36 -20.26 -0.53 -0.98
C GLY A 36 -20.30 0.65 0.00
N LEU A 37 -21.34 0.67 0.83
CA LEU A 37 -21.57 1.70 1.84
C LEU A 37 -20.40 1.84 2.82
N SER A 38 -20.24 3.03 3.41
CA SER A 38 -19.28 3.22 4.50
C SER A 38 -19.57 2.22 5.63
N ALA A 39 -18.52 1.68 6.26
CA ALA A 39 -18.58 0.64 7.30
C ALA A 39 -19.14 -0.75 6.88
N CYS A 40 -19.42 -1.02 5.60
CA CYS A 40 -19.84 -2.37 5.17
C CYS A 40 -18.70 -3.42 5.14
N GLY A 41 -17.52 -3.09 5.68
CA GLY A 41 -16.39 -4.03 5.80
C GLY A 41 -15.51 -4.18 4.55
N LYS A 42 -15.55 -3.25 3.59
CA LYS A 42 -14.70 -3.31 2.37
C LYS A 42 -13.22 -3.45 2.69
N SER A 43 -12.70 -2.58 3.56
CA SER A 43 -11.29 -2.59 3.96
C SER A 43 -10.94 -3.88 4.72
N THR A 44 -11.87 -4.43 5.52
CA THR A 44 -11.69 -5.72 6.19
C THR A 44 -11.51 -6.86 5.19
N ILE A 45 -12.36 -6.92 4.16
CA ILE A 45 -12.26 -7.93 3.11
C ILE A 45 -11.00 -7.73 2.26
N ALA A 46 -10.69 -6.48 1.89
CA ALA A 46 -9.49 -6.15 1.11
C ALA A 46 -8.21 -6.62 1.82
N ASN A 47 -8.09 -6.35 3.12
CA ASN A 47 -6.95 -6.78 3.93
C ASN A 47 -6.88 -8.31 4.07
N ALA A 48 -8.03 -8.98 4.22
CA ALA A 48 -8.07 -10.44 4.29
C ALA A 48 -7.65 -11.11 2.96
N VAL A 49 -8.04 -10.52 1.84
CA VAL A 49 -7.65 -10.98 0.50
C VAL A 49 -6.16 -10.74 0.26
N ASP A 50 -5.66 -9.56 0.59
CA ASP A 50 -4.24 -9.21 0.51
C ASP A 50 -3.37 -10.19 1.31
N ARG A 51 -3.76 -10.47 2.56
CA ARG A 51 -3.05 -11.43 3.40
C ARG A 51 -2.99 -12.82 2.77
N LYS A 52 -4.11 -13.33 2.26
CA LYS A 52 -4.17 -14.66 1.63
C LYS A 52 -3.32 -14.75 0.37
N LEU A 53 -3.31 -13.70 -0.45
CA LEU A 53 -2.51 -13.67 -1.68
C LEU A 53 -1.02 -13.53 -1.37
N HIS A 54 -0.67 -12.72 -0.39
CA HIS A 54 0.71 -12.61 0.11
C HIS A 54 1.22 -13.96 0.65
N ASP A 55 0.42 -14.66 1.46
CA ASP A 55 0.78 -15.99 1.97
C ASP A 55 0.90 -17.04 0.84
N ALA A 56 0.26 -16.81 -0.31
CA ALA A 56 0.40 -17.61 -1.53
C ALA A 56 1.59 -17.18 -2.42
N GLY A 57 2.41 -16.23 -1.99
CA GLY A 57 3.56 -15.72 -2.75
C GLY A 57 3.20 -14.80 -3.91
N VAL A 58 1.97 -14.27 -3.95
CA VAL A 58 1.52 -13.32 -4.97
C VAL A 58 1.81 -11.89 -4.51
N HIS A 59 2.32 -11.06 -5.42
CA HIS A 59 2.53 -9.65 -5.16
C HIS A 59 1.19 -8.90 -5.15
N THR A 60 0.83 -8.34 -3.99
CA THR A 60 -0.42 -7.62 -3.80
C THR A 60 -0.22 -6.28 -3.13
N PHE A 61 -1.21 -5.41 -3.31
CA PHE A 61 -1.23 -4.10 -2.70
C PHE A 61 -2.69 -3.63 -2.52
N VAL A 62 -2.99 -3.08 -1.33
CA VAL A 62 -4.31 -2.51 -1.03
C VAL A 62 -4.25 -0.99 -1.17
N LEU A 63 -5.14 -0.45 -2.01
CA LEU A 63 -5.37 1.00 -2.15
C LEU A 63 -6.61 1.36 -1.33
N ASP A 64 -6.42 1.97 -0.16
CA ASP A 64 -7.50 2.48 0.70
C ASP A 64 -7.35 3.99 0.94
N GLY A 65 -8.46 4.72 0.84
CA GLY A 65 -8.50 6.18 0.95
C GLY A 65 -8.23 6.70 2.36
N ASP A 66 -8.48 5.86 3.37
CA ASP A 66 -8.32 6.20 4.79
C ASP A 66 -6.84 6.24 5.23
N ASN A 67 -5.92 5.66 4.44
CA ASN A 67 -4.50 5.58 4.78
C ASN A 67 -3.68 6.80 4.31
N THR A 68 -4.33 7.87 3.86
CA THR A 68 -3.61 9.11 3.53
C THR A 68 -3.08 9.76 4.81
N PRO A 69 -1.76 9.95 4.98
CA PRO A 69 -1.23 10.64 6.15
C PRO A 69 -1.72 12.09 6.12
N THR A 70 -2.69 12.44 6.96
CA THR A 70 -2.95 13.84 7.22
C THR A 70 -1.75 14.42 7.98
N PRO A 71 -1.28 15.63 7.63
CA PRO A 71 -0.12 16.24 8.28
C PRO A 71 -0.26 16.36 9.81
N GLU A 72 -1.48 16.32 10.33
CA GLU A 72 -1.84 16.31 11.75
C GLU A 72 -1.25 15.11 12.53
N SER A 73 -1.09 13.94 11.90
CA SER A 73 -0.63 12.69 12.54
C SER A 73 0.81 12.77 13.06
N SER A 74 1.61 13.72 12.55
CA SER A 74 3.02 13.89 12.93
C SER A 74 3.26 14.61 14.26
N ARG A 75 2.21 15.09 14.95
CA ARG A 75 2.32 15.84 16.22
C ARG A 75 2.06 14.99 17.47
N GLN A 76 2.63 13.80 17.58
CA GLN A 76 2.77 13.17 18.89
C GLN A 76 4.09 13.61 19.54
N PRO A 77 4.07 14.27 20.72
CA PRO A 77 5.30 14.57 21.44
C PRO A 77 5.92 13.25 21.94
N ARG A 78 7.16 12.99 21.53
CA ARG A 78 7.99 11.89 22.06
C ARG A 78 8.21 12.09 23.56
N SER A 79 7.41 11.43 24.40
CA SER A 79 7.65 11.39 25.84
C SER A 79 8.88 10.53 26.16
N SER A 80 9.91 11.23 26.63
CA SER A 80 10.93 10.81 27.61
C SER A 80 11.35 9.33 27.64
N ARG A 81 12.47 9.05 26.97
CA ARG A 81 13.33 7.87 27.20
C ARG A 81 13.87 7.91 28.64
N ARG A 82 13.27 7.13 29.54
CA ARG A 82 13.78 6.87 30.90
C ARG A 82 15.01 5.98 30.80
N THR A 83 16.21 6.55 30.95
CA THR A 83 17.45 5.77 31.07
C THR A 83 17.58 5.28 32.51
N SER A 84 17.52 3.97 32.70
CA SER A 84 17.92 3.31 33.95
C SER A 84 19.45 3.28 34.05
N PRO A 85 20.09 3.63 35.18
CA PRO A 85 21.52 3.44 35.35
C PRO A 85 21.82 2.00 35.76
N THR A 86 22.61 1.31 34.95
CA THR A 86 23.17 -0.02 35.22
C THR A 86 24.24 0.11 36.31
N ALA A 87 24.04 -0.54 37.46
CA ALA A 87 25.02 -0.63 38.53
C ALA A 87 26.16 -1.58 38.12
N THR A 88 27.38 -1.06 38.03
CA THR A 88 28.61 -1.85 37.93
C THR A 88 28.98 -2.36 39.31
N LYS A 89 28.90 -3.68 39.53
CA LYS A 89 29.55 -4.32 40.67
C LYS A 89 30.92 -4.83 40.23
N SER A 90 31.94 -4.19 40.76
CA SER A 90 33.33 -4.57 40.78
C SER A 90 33.56 -5.85 41.58
N GLU A 91 34.31 -6.79 41.02
CA GLU A 91 35.11 -7.80 41.74
C GLU A 91 36.59 -7.54 41.40
N PRO A 92 37.51 -7.83 42.32
CA PRO A 92 38.00 -9.21 42.48
C PRO A 92 37.61 -9.87 43.81
#